data_AF-A0A7S0WWZ7-F1
#
_entry.id   AF-A0A7S0WWZ7-F1
#
_cell.length_a   1.000
_cell.length_b   1.000
_cell.length_c   1.000
_cell.angle_alpha   90.00
_cell.angle_beta   90.00
_cell.angle_gamma   90.00
#
_symmetry.space_group_name_H-M   'P 1'
#
loop_
_entity.id
_entity.type
_entity.pdbx_description
1 polymer ?
#
loop_
_entity_poly.entity_id
_entity_poly.type
_entity_poly.pdbx_seq_one_letter_code
_entity_poly.pdbx_strand_id
1 'polypeptide(L)'
;EPLPTAKPLPDLGLVPYEMDPYWDADLFRPLFSIDLTVKSHKVQFEPPLETLRDTVLALFDNITRSVEGIDDIRGRVSSAMVSGKATQYGEFTVVQSSEQWVQDARKYLEELLEENCQGPRVLAESYQIYEELMTVDADEYMEDWKIAFHSTAEYEAEILRLAALAKGAGEQS
;
A
#
# COMPACT_ATOMS: atom_id res chain seq x y z
N GLU A 1 -3.99 -5.33 19.76
CA GLU A 1 -2.52 -5.26 19.84
C GLU A 1 -2.07 -3.83 19.61
N PRO A 2 -0.96 -3.37 20.23
CA PRO A 2 -0.32 -2.14 19.79
C PRO A 2 0.16 -2.29 18.33
N LEU A 3 -0.02 -1.25 17.53
CA LEU A 3 0.50 -1.20 16.15
C LEU A 3 2.01 -1.51 16.17
N PRO A 4 2.52 -2.31 15.22
CA PRO A 4 3.95 -2.54 15.09
C PRO A 4 4.66 -1.20 14.94
N THR A 5 5.55 -0.90 15.88
CA THR A 5 6.40 0.28 15.83
C THR A 5 7.32 0.13 14.61
N ALA A 6 7.24 1.07 13.67
CA ALA A 6 8.07 1.10 12.48
C ALA A 6 9.53 0.87 12.86
N LYS A 7 10.17 -0.14 12.25
CA LYS A 7 11.61 -0.35 12.42
C LYS A 7 12.33 0.93 11.98
N PRO A 8 13.38 1.35 12.70
CA PRO A 8 14.18 2.48 12.26
C PRO A 8 14.72 2.18 10.86
N LEU A 9 14.55 3.14 9.95
CA LEU A 9 15.16 3.10 8.62
C LEU A 9 16.67 2.84 8.79
N PRO A 10 17.29 2.00 7.93
CA PRO A 10 18.75 1.90 7.91
C PRO A 10 19.34 3.30 7.75
N ASP A 11 20.49 3.55 8.38
CA ASP A 11 21.21 4.81 8.24
C ASP A 11 21.69 4.94 6.80
N LEU A 12 20.87 5.58 5.97
CA LEU A 12 21.14 5.87 4.57
C LEU A 12 22.04 7.11 4.39
N GLY A 13 22.61 7.66 5.48
CA GLY A 13 23.37 8.92 5.44
C GLY A 13 22.52 10.13 5.05
N LEU A 14 21.20 10.04 5.22
CA LEU A 14 20.27 11.12 4.92
C LEU A 14 20.37 12.20 5.99
N VAL A 15 20.63 13.43 5.57
CA VAL A 15 20.64 14.61 6.45
C VAL A 15 19.26 14.76 7.08
N PRO A 16 19.12 15.00 8.40
CA PRO A 16 17.82 15.24 9.02
C PRO A 16 17.12 16.39 8.29
N TYR A 17 15.98 16.10 7.67
CA TYR A 17 15.20 17.12 6.98
C TYR A 17 14.45 17.93 8.02
N GLU A 18 14.95 19.12 8.37
CA GLU A 18 14.18 20.09 9.14
C GLU A 18 12.98 20.52 8.29
N MET A 19 11.77 20.12 8.70
CA MET A 19 10.55 20.52 8.01
C MET A 19 10.37 22.04 8.12
N ASP A 20 10.60 22.73 7.00
CA ASP A 20 10.31 24.16 6.82
C ASP A 20 8.85 24.48 7.21
N PRO A 21 8.52 25.49 8.02
CA PRO A 21 7.15 25.79 8.44
C PRO A 21 6.15 26.21 7.33
N TYR A 22 6.56 26.24 6.05
CA TYR A 22 5.71 26.65 4.92
C TYR A 22 5.06 25.50 4.10
N TRP A 23 4.96 24.28 4.63
CA TRP A 23 4.23 23.21 3.93
C TRP A 23 2.71 23.48 3.97
N ASP A 24 2.15 23.89 2.84
CA ASP A 24 0.70 23.93 2.61
C ASP A 24 0.10 22.54 2.89
N ALA A 25 -0.99 22.50 3.68
CA ALA A 25 -1.72 21.27 3.99
C ALA A 25 -2.24 20.53 2.74
N ASP A 26 -2.27 21.21 1.59
CA ASP A 26 -2.61 20.64 0.27
C ASP A 26 -1.59 19.62 -0.27
N LEU A 27 -0.39 19.51 0.32
CA LEU A 27 0.62 18.50 -0.03
C LEU A 27 0.36 17.11 0.57
N PHE A 28 -0.60 16.96 1.50
CA PHE A 28 -0.97 15.68 2.12
C PHE A 28 -2.06 14.91 1.35
N ARG A 29 -2.17 15.11 0.03
CA ARG A 29 -3.04 14.25 -0.76
C ARG A 29 -2.40 12.86 -0.88
N PRO A 30 -3.13 11.78 -0.53
CA PRO A 30 -2.59 10.44 -0.68
C PRO A 30 -2.28 10.18 -2.15
N LEU A 31 -1.06 9.71 -2.42
CA LEU A 31 -0.62 9.40 -3.78
C LEU A 31 -1.36 8.18 -4.36
N PHE A 32 -1.81 7.29 -3.48
CA PHE A 32 -2.58 6.09 -3.79
C PHE A 32 -3.82 6.01 -2.92
N SER A 33 -4.91 5.54 -3.48
CA SER A 33 -6.13 5.18 -2.76
C SER A 33 -6.53 3.78 -3.17
N ILE A 34 -6.88 2.96 -2.19
CA ILE A 34 -7.30 1.58 -2.39
C ILE A 34 -8.54 1.36 -1.56
N ASP A 35 -9.59 0.91 -2.23
CA ASP A 35 -10.88 0.67 -1.60
C ASP A 35 -11.01 -0.81 -1.23
N LEU A 36 -11.48 -1.09 -0.01
CA LEU A 36 -11.93 -2.43 0.37
C LEU A 36 -13.39 -2.57 -0.09
N THR A 37 -13.65 -3.48 -1.01
CA THR A 37 -14.96 -3.62 -1.68
C THR A 37 -15.45 -5.06 -1.61
N VAL A 38 -16.76 -5.24 -1.80
CA VAL A 38 -17.38 -6.56 -1.98
C VAL A 38 -17.77 -6.70 -3.45
N LYS A 39 -17.13 -7.62 -4.16
CA LYS A 39 -17.44 -7.98 -5.55
C LYS A 39 -17.60 -9.48 -5.68
N SER A 40 -18.66 -9.91 -6.40
CA SER A 40 -18.96 -11.32 -6.60
C SER A 40 -18.97 -12.12 -5.29
N HIS A 41 -19.60 -11.55 -4.27
CA HIS A 41 -19.72 -12.12 -2.91
C HIS A 41 -18.38 -12.33 -2.18
N LYS A 42 -17.30 -11.65 -2.59
CA LYS A 42 -15.98 -11.70 -1.95
C LYS A 42 -15.48 -10.31 -1.59
N VAL A 43 -14.88 -10.21 -0.41
CA VAL A 43 -14.16 -9.02 0.04
C VAL A 43 -12.81 -8.96 -0.67
N GLN A 44 -12.52 -7.84 -1.32
CA GLN A 44 -11.28 -7.64 -2.07
C GLN A 44 -10.88 -6.16 -2.12
N PHE A 45 -9.59 -5.90 -2.30
CA PHE A 45 -9.07 -4.55 -2.53
C PHE A 45 -9.14 -4.16 -4.01
N GLU A 46 -9.51 -2.91 -4.27
CA GLU A 46 -9.55 -2.34 -5.62
C GLU A 46 -8.80 -0.98 -5.65
N PRO A 47 -7.69 -0.88 -6.40
CA PRO A 47 -6.98 -1.97 -7.09
C PRO A 47 -6.39 -3.01 -6.09
N PRO A 48 -6.03 -4.24 -6.53
CA PRO A 48 -5.37 -5.21 -5.67
C PRO A 48 -4.08 -4.64 -5.03
N LEU A 49 -3.76 -5.05 -3.81
CA LEU A 49 -2.57 -4.56 -3.08
C LEU A 49 -1.27 -4.87 -3.85
N GLU A 50 -1.26 -5.95 -4.61
CA GLU A 50 -0.17 -6.36 -5.48
C GLU A 50 0.05 -5.34 -6.59
N THR A 51 -1.02 -4.71 -7.09
CA THR A 51 -0.93 -3.62 -8.08
C THR A 51 -0.30 -2.37 -7.47
N LEU A 52 -0.62 -2.04 -6.20
CA LEU A 52 0.06 -0.97 -5.48
C LEU A 52 1.56 -1.27 -5.37
N ARG A 53 1.92 -2.47 -4.90
CA ARG A 53 3.31 -2.90 -4.74
C ARG A 53 4.08 -2.77 -6.05
N ASP A 54 3.56 -3.33 -7.12
CA ASP A 54 4.22 -3.33 -8.42
C ASP A 54 4.32 -1.92 -9.00
N THR A 55 3.34 -1.05 -8.76
CA THR A 55 3.37 0.35 -9.17
C THR A 55 4.46 1.14 -8.43
N VAL A 56 4.57 0.97 -7.11
CA VAL A 56 5.59 1.66 -6.31
C VAL A 56 6.99 1.21 -6.71
N LEU A 57 7.21 -0.09 -6.91
CA LEU A 57 8.50 -0.62 -7.38
C LEU A 57 8.83 -0.12 -8.79
N ALA A 58 7.83 -0.07 -9.69
CA ALA A 58 8.03 0.48 -11.02
C ALA A 58 8.37 1.99 -10.98
N LEU A 59 7.79 2.76 -10.06
CA LEU A 59 8.17 4.17 -9.87
C LEU A 59 9.61 4.30 -9.40
N PHE A 60 10.05 3.47 -8.45
CA PHE A 60 11.45 3.43 -8.01
C PHE A 60 12.41 3.10 -9.17
N ASP A 61 12.10 2.05 -9.93
CA ASP A 61 12.90 1.63 -11.09
C ASP A 61 12.94 2.72 -12.17
N ASN A 62 11.82 3.41 -12.40
CA ASN A 62 11.74 4.52 -13.35
C ASN A 62 12.53 5.75 -12.89
N ILE A 63 12.52 6.09 -11.60
CA ILE A 63 13.35 7.19 -11.06
C ILE A 63 14.82 6.87 -11.28
N THR A 64 15.24 5.66 -10.93
CA THR A 64 16.62 5.18 -11.13
C THR A 64 17.01 5.26 -12.60
N ARG A 65 16.17 4.76 -13.51
CA ARG A 65 16.41 4.84 -14.96
C ARG A 65 16.42 6.28 -15.50
N SER A 66 15.63 7.17 -14.90
CA SER A 66 15.57 8.57 -15.36
C SER A 66 16.84 9.35 -14.99
N VAL A 67 17.56 8.91 -13.96
CA VAL A 67 18.86 9.50 -13.59
C VAL A 67 20.04 8.77 -14.23
N GLU A 68 19.85 7.52 -14.68
CA GLU A 68 20.80 6.80 -15.53
C GLU A 68 21.02 7.55 -16.85
N GLY A 69 22.19 8.17 -16.99
CA GLY A 69 22.58 8.88 -18.21
C GLY A 69 22.32 10.38 -18.20
N ILE A 70 21.98 10.97 -17.06
CA ILE A 70 22.13 12.41 -16.89
C ILE A 70 23.63 12.72 -16.91
N ASP A 71 24.10 13.15 -18.09
CA ASP A 71 25.47 13.63 -18.27
C ASP A 71 25.75 14.75 -17.28
N ASP A 72 26.90 14.67 -16.60
CA ASP A 72 27.37 15.76 -15.76
C ASP A 72 27.54 17.03 -16.62
N ILE A 73 26.69 18.02 -16.34
CA ILE A 73 26.76 19.33 -17.01
C ILE A 73 28.12 19.97 -16.75
N ARG A 74 28.79 19.68 -15.62
CA ARG A 74 30.17 20.13 -15.38
C ARG A 74 31.16 19.42 -16.29
N GLY A 75 30.96 18.15 -16.63
CA GLY A 75 31.72 17.43 -17.67
C GLY A 75 31.53 18.03 -19.07
N ARG A 76 30.29 18.43 -19.42
CA ARG A 76 30.01 19.10 -20.70
C ARG A 76 30.50 20.56 -20.74
N VAL A 77 30.44 21.29 -19.64
CA VAL A 77 30.90 22.69 -19.55
C VAL A 77 32.42 22.77 -19.45
N SER A 78 33.08 21.86 -18.74
CA SER A 78 34.55 21.82 -18.68
C SER A 78 35.17 21.41 -20.01
N SER A 79 34.57 20.46 -20.74
CA SER A 79 34.97 20.14 -22.12
C SER A 79 34.67 21.27 -23.12
N ALA A 80 33.64 22.09 -22.89
CA ALA A 80 33.31 23.24 -23.72
C ALA A 80 34.10 24.53 -23.38
N MET A 81 34.57 24.72 -22.14
CA MET A 81 35.20 25.98 -21.68
C MET A 81 36.71 25.91 -21.41
N VAL A 82 37.35 24.74 -21.40
CA VAL A 82 38.75 24.62 -20.96
C VAL A 82 39.68 24.25 -22.11
N SER A 83 40.08 25.29 -22.84
CA SER A 83 41.43 25.49 -23.37
C SER A 83 42.44 25.96 -22.28
N GLY A 84 42.13 25.81 -20.99
CA GLY A 84 43.05 26.24 -19.93
C GLY A 84 42.58 25.94 -18.52
N LYS A 85 43.22 24.94 -17.88
CA LYS A 85 43.11 24.55 -16.46
C LYS A 85 41.74 24.06 -15.98
N ALA A 86 41.48 22.78 -16.22
CA ALA A 86 40.38 22.07 -15.55
C ALA A 86 40.77 21.85 -14.09
N THR A 87 40.14 22.57 -13.17
CA THR A 87 40.02 22.13 -11.78
C THR A 87 39.27 20.80 -11.79
N GLN A 88 39.90 19.74 -11.28
CA GLN A 88 39.27 18.44 -11.06
C GLN A 88 38.16 18.60 -10.03
N TYR A 89 36.96 18.97 -10.48
CA TYR A 89 35.76 18.79 -9.69
C TYR A 89 35.51 17.28 -9.60
N GLY A 90 35.24 16.77 -8.40
CA GLY A 90 34.98 15.34 -8.18
C GLY A 90 33.93 14.84 -9.16
N GLU A 91 34.21 13.67 -9.75
CA GLU A 91 33.34 12.98 -10.69
C GLU A 91 31.97 12.79 -10.03
N PHE A 92 30.91 13.37 -10.61
CA PHE A 92 29.56 13.08 -10.16
C PHE A 92 29.19 11.73 -10.76
N THR A 93 29.28 10.67 -9.97
CA THR A 93 28.98 9.31 -10.43
C THR A 93 27.49 9.24 -10.75
N VAL A 94 27.18 8.98 -12.02
CA VAL A 94 25.81 8.71 -12.48
C VAL A 94 25.33 7.45 -11.78
N VAL A 95 24.19 7.54 -11.09
CA VAL A 95 23.58 6.39 -10.40
C VAL A 95 23.25 5.30 -11.43
N GLN A 96 23.73 4.09 -11.20
CA GLN A 96 23.40 2.91 -11.99
C GLN A 96 22.53 1.94 -11.17
N SER A 97 21.51 1.36 -11.80
CA SER A 97 20.65 0.33 -11.21
C SER A 97 21.41 -0.93 -10.76
N SER A 98 22.60 -1.18 -11.32
CA SER A 98 23.50 -2.25 -10.89
C SER A 98 24.27 -1.95 -9.61
N GLU A 99 24.26 -0.72 -9.10
CA GLU A 99 24.93 -0.38 -7.85
C GLU A 99 24.28 -1.09 -6.66
N GLN A 100 25.12 -1.64 -5.78
CA GLN A 100 24.65 -2.47 -4.67
C GLN A 100 23.64 -1.73 -3.77
N TRP A 101 23.88 -0.45 -3.48
CA TRP A 101 23.00 0.34 -2.63
C TRP A 101 21.62 0.57 -3.26
N VAL A 102 21.53 0.62 -4.60
CA VAL A 102 20.24 0.72 -5.32
C VAL A 102 19.46 -0.59 -5.20
N GLN A 103 20.16 -1.72 -5.36
CA GLN A 103 19.55 -3.05 -5.18
C GLN A 103 19.10 -3.28 -3.74
N ASP A 104 19.92 -2.86 -2.77
CA ASP A 104 19.60 -2.94 -1.35
C ASP A 104 18.39 -2.05 -1.01
N ALA A 105 18.33 -0.83 -1.53
CA ALA A 105 17.19 0.07 -1.36
C ALA A 105 15.91 -0.49 -2.00
N ARG A 106 16.00 -1.07 -3.20
CA ARG A 106 14.87 -1.71 -3.87
C ARG A 106 14.33 -2.88 -3.06
N LYS A 107 15.22 -3.74 -2.55
CA LYS A 107 14.85 -4.88 -1.70
C LYS A 107 14.22 -4.42 -0.38
N TYR A 108 14.79 -3.40 0.24
CA TYR A 108 14.21 -2.81 1.45
C TYR A 108 12.79 -2.29 1.19
N LEU A 109 12.56 -1.64 0.04
CA LEU A 109 11.24 -1.17 -0.35
C LEU A 109 10.24 -2.32 -0.57
N GLU A 110 10.68 -3.44 -1.16
CA GLU A 110 9.85 -4.65 -1.28
C GLU A 110 9.42 -5.19 0.09
N GLU A 111 10.36 -5.32 1.02
CA GLU A 111 10.09 -5.81 2.38
C GLU A 111 9.13 -4.86 3.12
N LEU A 112 9.35 -3.55 3.00
CA LEU A 112 8.50 -2.53 3.59
C LEU A 112 7.07 -2.57 3.03
N LEU A 113 6.91 -2.73 1.72
CA LEU A 113 5.59 -2.83 1.10
C LEU A 113 4.85 -4.09 1.54
N GLU A 114 5.55 -5.22 1.65
CA GLU A 114 4.97 -6.48 2.13
C GLU A 114 4.50 -6.38 3.59
N GLU A 115 5.32 -5.78 4.46
CA GLU A 115 4.95 -5.52 5.87
C GLU A 115 3.73 -4.60 5.96
N ASN A 116 3.67 -3.53 5.16
CA ASN A 116 2.53 -2.60 5.16
C ASN A 116 1.25 -3.20 4.56
N CYS A 117 1.36 -4.17 3.64
CA CYS A 117 0.20 -4.85 3.07
C CYS A 117 -0.38 -5.92 4.00
N GLN A 118 0.34 -6.35 5.04
CA GLN A 118 -0.13 -7.37 5.98
C GLN A 118 -1.38 -6.91 6.76
N GLY A 119 -1.38 -5.69 7.29
CA GLY A 119 -2.52 -5.13 8.02
C GLY A 119 -3.81 -5.10 7.19
N PRO A 120 -3.79 -4.52 5.97
CA PRO A 120 -4.90 -4.59 5.03
C PRO A 120 -5.38 -6.02 4.72
N ARG A 121 -4.47 -6.99 4.52
CA ARG A 121 -4.86 -8.39 4.29
C ARG A 121 -5.60 -8.98 5.50
N VAL A 122 -5.08 -8.78 6.70
CA VAL A 122 -5.73 -9.22 7.94
C VAL A 122 -7.11 -8.54 8.10
N LEU A 123 -7.22 -7.26 7.74
CA LEU A 123 -8.51 -6.57 7.72
C LEU A 123 -9.48 -7.22 6.75
N ALA A 124 -9.08 -7.50 5.50
CA ALA A 124 -9.93 -8.19 4.54
C ALA A 124 -10.37 -9.58 5.03
N GLU A 125 -9.45 -10.33 5.68
CA GLU A 125 -9.76 -11.61 6.30
C GLU A 125 -10.77 -11.47 7.45
N SER A 126 -10.71 -10.40 8.25
CA SER A 126 -11.67 -10.21 9.35
C SER A 126 -13.11 -10.02 8.86
N TYR A 127 -13.32 -9.58 7.61
CA TYR A 127 -14.66 -9.49 7.02
C TYR A 127 -15.22 -10.83 6.54
N GLN A 128 -14.42 -11.92 6.51
CA GLN A 128 -14.93 -13.26 6.15
C GLN A 128 -16.04 -13.73 7.10
N ILE A 129 -16.08 -13.24 8.35
CA ILE A 129 -17.16 -13.56 9.30
C ILE A 129 -18.54 -13.12 8.80
N TYR A 130 -18.60 -12.18 7.85
CA TYR A 130 -19.82 -11.68 7.24
C TYR A 130 -20.10 -12.33 5.87
N GLU A 131 -19.36 -13.38 5.48
CA GLU A 131 -19.51 -14.06 4.19
C GLU A 131 -20.96 -14.51 3.95
N GLU A 132 -21.64 -14.98 4.99
CA GLU A 132 -23.06 -15.35 4.93
C GLU A 132 -23.94 -14.19 4.47
N LEU A 133 -23.74 -12.99 5.01
CA LEU A 133 -24.49 -11.79 4.59
C LEU A 133 -24.18 -11.37 3.15
N MET A 134 -22.99 -11.73 2.66
CA MET A 134 -22.54 -11.35 1.32
C MET A 134 -22.95 -12.37 0.26
N THR A 135 -23.12 -13.65 0.61
CA THR A 135 -23.29 -14.78 -0.34
C THR A 135 -24.70 -15.34 -0.41
N VAL A 136 -25.46 -15.26 0.69
CA VAL A 136 -26.77 -15.89 0.78
C VAL A 136 -27.83 -15.05 0.07
N ASP A 137 -28.59 -15.66 -0.83
CA ASP A 137 -29.82 -15.08 -1.34
C ASP A 137 -30.86 -15.13 -0.21
N ALA A 138 -31.28 -13.95 0.25
CA ALA A 138 -32.18 -13.83 1.39
C ALA A 138 -33.55 -14.48 1.11
N ASP A 139 -34.02 -14.47 -0.14
CA ASP A 139 -35.32 -15.05 -0.49
C ASP A 139 -35.24 -16.58 -0.47
N GLU A 140 -34.18 -17.16 -1.05
CA GLU A 140 -33.94 -18.61 -1.03
C GLU A 140 -33.78 -19.13 0.41
N TYR A 141 -32.96 -18.44 1.20
CA TYR A 141 -32.77 -18.78 2.62
C TYR A 141 -34.08 -18.76 3.40
N MET A 142 -34.91 -17.73 3.19
CA MET A 142 -36.20 -17.61 3.87
C MET A 142 -37.23 -18.65 3.42
N GLU A 143 -37.18 -19.11 2.17
CA GLU A 143 -38.03 -20.21 1.69
C GLU A 143 -37.65 -21.54 2.34
N ASP A 144 -36.36 -21.87 2.37
CA ASP A 144 -35.86 -23.08 3.03
C ASP A 144 -36.19 -23.09 4.52
N TRP A 145 -36.01 -21.94 5.19
CA TRP A 145 -36.31 -21.78 6.62
C TRP A 145 -37.80 -21.97 6.92
N LYS A 146 -38.71 -21.52 6.04
CA LYS A 146 -40.16 -21.72 6.20
C LYS A 146 -40.54 -23.20 6.07
N ILE A 147 -39.91 -23.93 5.15
CA ILE A 147 -40.21 -25.34 4.88
C ILE A 147 -39.74 -26.24 6.03
N ALA A 148 -38.70 -25.84 6.76
CA ALA A 148 -38.15 -26.59 7.87
C ALA A 148 -39.02 -26.60 9.17
N PHE A 149 -40.13 -25.85 9.19
CA PHE A 149 -41.09 -25.81 10.32
C PHE A 149 -40.44 -25.57 11.71
N HIS A 150 -39.55 -24.59 11.78
CA HIS A 150 -38.91 -24.20 13.03
C HIS A 150 -39.92 -23.73 14.09
N SER A 151 -39.56 -23.94 15.36
CA SER A 151 -40.27 -23.45 16.53
C SER A 151 -40.09 -21.94 16.73
N THR A 152 -41.00 -21.30 17.47
CA THR A 152 -40.89 -19.87 17.81
C THR A 152 -39.56 -19.52 18.49
N ALA A 153 -39.04 -20.41 19.35
CA ALA A 153 -37.76 -20.20 20.03
C ALA A 153 -36.58 -20.19 19.05
N GLU A 154 -36.62 -21.03 18.00
CA GLU A 154 -35.60 -21.05 16.94
C GLU A 154 -35.65 -19.80 16.07
N TYR A 155 -36.85 -19.30 15.74
CA TYR A 155 -37.00 -18.01 15.07
C TYR A 155 -36.42 -16.85 15.89
N GLU A 156 -36.70 -16.81 17.20
CA GLU A 156 -36.17 -15.78 18.08
C GLU A 156 -34.64 -15.83 18.16
N ALA A 157 -34.07 -17.03 18.29
CA ALA A 157 -32.61 -17.23 18.28
C ALA A 157 -31.98 -16.76 16.96
N GLU A 158 -32.60 -17.08 15.83
CA GLU A 158 -32.06 -16.72 14.50
C GLU A 158 -32.14 -15.20 14.24
N ILE A 159 -33.24 -14.56 14.63
CA ILE A 159 -33.37 -13.10 14.56
C ILE A 159 -32.29 -12.41 15.40
N LEU A 160 -32.04 -12.90 16.62
CA LEU A 160 -31.00 -12.36 17.49
C LEU A 160 -29.59 -12.56 16.89
N ARG A 161 -29.33 -13.72 16.28
CA ARG A 161 -28.07 -14.01 15.61
C ARG A 161 -27.82 -13.06 14.44
N LEU A 162 -28.80 -12.92 13.54
CA LEU A 162 -28.71 -12.02 12.38
C LEU A 162 -28.62 -10.55 12.79
N ALA A 163 -29.34 -10.13 13.84
CA ALA A 163 -29.24 -8.77 14.38
C ALA A 163 -27.84 -8.48 14.96
N ALA A 164 -27.25 -9.45 15.66
CA ALA A 164 -25.87 -9.32 16.16
C ALA A 164 -24.86 -9.24 15.01
N LEU A 165 -25.04 -10.04 13.96
CA LEU A 165 -24.17 -10.05 12.78
C LEU A 165 -24.27 -8.71 12.02
N ALA A 166 -25.46 -8.20 11.78
CA ALA A 166 -25.70 -6.90 11.13
C ALA A 166 -25.14 -5.73 11.95
N LYS A 167 -25.28 -5.78 13.27
CA LYS A 167 -24.69 -4.77 14.17
C LYS A 167 -23.16 -4.79 14.09
N GLY A 168 -22.54 -5.97 14.12
CA GLY A 168 -21.09 -6.10 13.96
C GLY A 168 -20.58 -5.51 12.63
N ALA A 169 -21.31 -5.74 11.54
CA ALA A 169 -20.96 -5.19 10.23
C ALA A 169 -21.03 -3.64 10.21
N GLY A 170 -22.03 -3.04 10.85
CA GLY A 170 -22.20 -1.58 10.90
C GLY A 170 -21.24 -0.85 11.85
N GLU A 171 -20.63 -1.53 12.81
CA GLU A 171 -19.62 -0.94 13.71
C GLU A 171 -18.19 -0.96 13.12
N GLN A 172 -17.96 -1.71 12.03
CA GLN A 172 -16.67 -1.79 11.35
C GLN A 172 -16.56 -0.92 10.07
N SER A 173 -17.66 -0.32 9.62
CA SER A 173 -17.72 0.64 8.50
C SER A 173 -17.55 2.09 8.95
#